data_AF-A0A534R8J9-F1
#
_entry.id   AF-A0A534R8J9-F1
#
_cell.length_a   1.000
_cell.length_b   1.000
_cell.length_c   1.000
_cell.angle_alpha   90.00
_cell.angle_beta   90.00
_cell.angle_gamma   90.00
#
_symmetry.space_group_name_H-M   'P 1'
#
loop_
_entity.id
_entity.type
_entity.pdbx_description
1 polymer ?
#
loop_
_entity_poly.entity_id
_entity_poly.type
_entity_poly.pdbx_seq_one_letter_code
_entity_poly.pdbx_strand_id
1 'polypeptide(L)'
;MNGADVLRGERAPRRLDPMGIGRLITTKVNANIGASPVASGTAAEVEKLEWAQKYGADTLMDLSTGGNLTECRQAIIDHSTIPIGTVPIYSMIIGRRIEDLTYDTILKEIERQAAQGVDYFTIHAGVLREHLPLVGPRVTGIVSRGGSLLAKWMLHHGKQNPMFELFDEISAIMREYDVTYSLGDGLRPGCLADASDEAQLAELRTLGELVQRARAAGVQAMVEGPGHVPLDQIAWNMRVEQEICDDAPFYVLGPLVTDVFPGYDHITSAIGATEAARAGAAMLCYVTPKEHVGLPRAEDVKAGCIAYKIAAHAGDIARGIAGARAWDDDLSRARAALNWPRQFELAFDGETARALHDEDLEVDTEFCAMCGHDWCSMRISKEIQEFASGKDPDFQPARRAGQSPGVGQEGGALLRERARVLPVVDGKHACHSEHVPDAERAQAVQAALLEKT
;
A
#
# COMPACT_ATOMS: atom_id res chain seq x y z
N MET A 1 -38.49 -16.43 25.27
CA MET A 1 -37.23 -16.62 26.01
C MET A 1 -36.49 -15.30 25.96
N ASN A 2 -36.31 -14.65 27.11
CA ASN A 2 -35.49 -13.47 27.28
C ASN A 2 -34.00 -13.84 27.10
N GLY A 3 -33.20 -12.92 26.57
CA GLY A 3 -31.75 -13.01 26.45
C GLY A 3 -31.31 -12.42 25.11
N ALA A 4 -31.07 -11.11 24.96
CA ALA A 4 -29.89 -10.40 25.45
C ALA A 4 -28.52 -10.97 24.99
N ASP A 5 -28.50 -11.93 24.06
CA ASP A 5 -27.29 -12.60 23.55
C ASP A 5 -27.15 -12.58 22.02
N VAL A 6 -27.69 -11.56 21.35
CA VAL A 6 -27.39 -11.34 19.91
C VAL A 6 -27.02 -9.87 19.76
N LEU A 7 -25.86 -9.59 19.17
CA LEU A 7 -25.26 -8.26 18.91
C LEU A 7 -24.37 -7.68 20.02
N ARG A 8 -23.57 -8.50 20.71
CA ARG A 8 -22.24 -8.03 21.14
C ARG A 8 -21.24 -8.69 20.22
N GLY A 9 -20.38 -7.89 19.59
CA GLY A 9 -19.41 -8.33 18.60
C GLY A 9 -18.69 -9.62 18.99
N GLU A 10 -19.23 -10.75 18.56
CA GLU A 10 -18.42 -11.88 18.17
C GLU A 10 -17.54 -11.31 17.06
N ARG A 11 -16.35 -10.85 17.45
CA ARG A 11 -15.26 -10.56 16.53
C ARG A 11 -15.34 -11.65 15.47
N ALA A 12 -15.57 -11.26 14.21
CA ALA A 12 -15.50 -12.18 13.09
C ALA A 12 -14.32 -13.12 13.35
N PRO A 13 -14.52 -14.45 13.31
CA PRO A 13 -13.49 -15.41 13.71
C PRO A 13 -12.19 -15.03 13.01
N ARG A 14 -11.19 -14.57 13.78
CA ARG A 14 -9.87 -14.07 13.37
C ARG A 14 -9.61 -14.24 11.86
N ARG A 15 -10.02 -13.27 11.05
CA ARG A 15 -9.87 -13.29 9.59
C ARG A 15 -9.02 -12.17 9.04
N LEU A 16 -9.15 -10.97 9.63
CA LEU A 16 -8.30 -9.84 9.26
C LEU A 16 -6.86 -10.15 9.66
N ASP A 17 -5.96 -10.15 8.69
CA ASP A 17 -4.52 -10.11 8.94
C ASP A 17 -4.16 -8.65 9.26
N PRO A 18 -3.88 -8.32 10.53
CA PRO A 18 -3.71 -6.93 10.93
C PRO A 18 -2.53 -6.30 10.22
N MET A 19 -2.70 -5.04 9.81
CA MET A 19 -1.64 -4.28 9.14
C MET A 19 -1.55 -2.85 9.65
N GLY A 20 -0.37 -2.25 9.47
CA GLY A 20 -0.16 -0.83 9.74
C GLY A 20 -0.27 0.00 8.46
N ILE A 21 -0.89 1.18 8.57
CA ILE A 21 -0.87 2.24 7.55
C ILE A 21 -0.16 3.43 8.16
N GLY A 22 0.94 3.86 7.55
CA GLY A 22 1.71 4.99 8.04
C GLY A 22 2.94 5.25 7.20
N ARG A 23 3.42 6.49 7.24
CA ARG A 23 4.54 6.92 6.41
C ARG A 23 5.79 6.08 6.70
N LEU A 24 6.14 5.77 7.94
CA LEU A 24 7.42 5.11 8.26
C LEU A 24 7.56 3.61 7.89
N ILE A 25 6.51 2.99 7.36
CA ILE A 25 6.50 1.59 6.95
C ILE A 25 6.22 1.48 5.44
N THR A 26 6.09 0.24 4.94
CA THR A 26 5.80 0.01 3.51
C THR A 26 4.53 0.73 3.07
N THR A 27 4.55 1.28 1.87
CA THR A 27 3.40 1.96 1.28
C THR A 27 2.30 0.95 0.95
N LYS A 28 1.05 1.24 1.33
CA LYS A 28 -0.10 0.34 1.14
C LYS A 28 -0.88 0.68 -0.13
N VAL A 29 -1.61 -0.28 -0.68
CA VAL A 29 -2.46 -0.12 -1.86
C VAL A 29 -3.91 -0.48 -1.53
N ASN A 30 -4.83 0.44 -1.81
CA ASN A 30 -6.26 0.17 -1.72
C ASN A 30 -6.84 -0.18 -3.09
N ALA A 31 -7.71 -1.20 -3.15
CA ALA A 31 -8.56 -1.47 -4.31
C ALA A 31 -10.00 -0.99 -4.09
N ASN A 32 -10.57 -0.25 -5.04
CA ASN A 32 -12.00 0.08 -5.05
C ASN A 32 -12.80 -0.89 -5.90
N ILE A 33 -13.83 -1.49 -5.34
CA ILE A 33 -14.84 -2.27 -6.06
C ILE A 33 -16.23 -1.65 -5.85
N GLY A 34 -17.27 -2.23 -6.44
CA GLY A 34 -18.62 -1.75 -6.23
C GLY A 34 -19.59 -2.21 -7.31
N ALA A 35 -20.76 -2.66 -6.86
CA ALA A 35 -21.92 -2.87 -7.71
C ALA A 35 -22.65 -1.55 -8.00
N SER A 36 -23.24 -1.47 -9.18
CA SER A 36 -24.10 -0.34 -9.58
C SER A 36 -25.51 -0.83 -9.86
N PRO A 37 -26.52 0.06 -9.90
CA PRO A 37 -27.88 -0.34 -10.26
C PRO A 37 -28.02 -1.03 -11.62
N VAL A 38 -27.01 -0.90 -12.49
CA VAL A 38 -27.03 -1.39 -13.87
C VAL A 38 -26.08 -2.56 -14.12
N ALA A 39 -25.18 -2.88 -13.19
CA ALA A 39 -24.15 -3.89 -13.39
C ALA A 39 -23.54 -4.39 -12.07
N SER A 40 -23.15 -5.68 -12.10
CA SER A 40 -22.53 -6.43 -11.00
C SER A 40 -23.48 -6.84 -9.88
N GLY A 41 -23.24 -8.02 -9.32
CA GLY A 41 -23.98 -8.58 -8.18
C GLY A 41 -23.00 -9.18 -7.17
N THR A 42 -23.51 -9.63 -6.03
CA THR A 42 -22.69 -10.05 -4.87
C THR A 42 -21.57 -11.02 -5.22
N ALA A 43 -21.84 -12.06 -6.05
CA ALA A 43 -20.82 -13.03 -6.44
C ALA A 43 -19.66 -12.40 -7.24
N ALA A 44 -19.96 -11.44 -8.12
CA ALA A 44 -18.94 -10.74 -8.90
C ALA A 44 -18.13 -9.75 -8.04
N GLU A 45 -18.73 -9.15 -7.01
CA GLU A 45 -17.97 -8.31 -6.07
C GLU A 45 -17.07 -9.14 -5.16
N VAL A 46 -17.50 -10.33 -4.73
CA VAL A 46 -16.65 -11.28 -3.99
C VAL A 46 -15.49 -11.77 -4.87
N GLU A 47 -15.74 -12.08 -6.16
CA GLU A 47 -14.66 -12.43 -7.10
C GLU A 47 -13.64 -11.28 -7.23
N LYS A 48 -14.08 -10.03 -7.36
CA LYS A 48 -13.17 -8.88 -7.42
C LYS A 48 -12.35 -8.72 -6.13
N LEU A 49 -12.94 -8.98 -4.96
CA LEU A 49 -12.22 -9.02 -3.69
C LEU A 49 -11.13 -10.11 -3.69
N GLU A 50 -11.44 -11.32 -4.12
CA GLU A 50 -10.46 -12.41 -4.23
C GLU A 50 -9.30 -12.04 -5.16
N TRP A 51 -9.61 -11.41 -6.30
CA TRP A 51 -8.61 -10.90 -7.22
C TRP A 51 -7.76 -9.77 -6.62
N ALA A 52 -8.39 -8.80 -5.95
CA ALA A 52 -7.68 -7.72 -5.28
C ALA A 52 -6.68 -8.25 -4.24
N GLN A 53 -7.13 -9.19 -3.39
CA GLN A 53 -6.27 -9.85 -2.41
C GLN A 53 -5.14 -10.64 -3.06
N LYS A 54 -5.43 -11.45 -4.10
CA LYS A 54 -4.43 -12.21 -4.86
C LYS A 54 -3.34 -11.31 -5.44
N TYR A 55 -3.72 -10.15 -5.96
CA TYR A 55 -2.80 -9.22 -6.64
C TYR A 55 -2.31 -8.07 -5.75
N GLY A 56 -2.39 -8.26 -4.42
CA GLY A 56 -1.65 -7.48 -3.44
C GLY A 56 -2.31 -6.19 -2.95
N ALA A 57 -3.63 -6.03 -3.13
CA ALA A 57 -4.37 -5.00 -2.40
C ALA A 57 -4.20 -5.23 -0.89
N ASP A 58 -3.80 -4.17 -0.21
CA ASP A 58 -3.57 -4.10 1.23
C ASP A 58 -4.87 -3.75 1.97
N THR A 59 -5.76 -2.98 1.33
CA THR A 59 -7.13 -2.70 1.78
C THR A 59 -8.08 -2.70 0.60
N LEU A 60 -9.39 -2.76 0.85
CA LEU A 60 -10.40 -2.66 -0.17
C LEU A 60 -11.57 -1.79 0.26
N MET A 61 -12.09 -0.97 -0.65
CA MET A 61 -13.35 -0.23 -0.41
C MET A 61 -14.51 -0.80 -1.21
N ASP A 62 -15.63 -1.04 -0.51
CA ASP A 62 -16.93 -1.28 -1.12
C ASP A 62 -17.62 0.05 -1.43
N LEU A 63 -17.62 0.43 -2.70
CA LEU A 63 -18.28 1.63 -3.21
C LEU A 63 -19.62 1.32 -3.91
N SER A 64 -20.23 0.19 -3.57
CA SER A 64 -21.50 -0.25 -4.15
C SER A 64 -22.63 0.78 -3.93
N THR A 65 -23.47 0.91 -4.95
CA THR A 65 -24.59 1.86 -5.03
C THR A 65 -25.90 1.25 -5.53
N GLY A 66 -25.90 -0.05 -5.85
CA GLY A 66 -27.06 -0.77 -6.37
C GLY A 66 -27.20 -2.15 -5.75
N GLY A 67 -28.40 -2.73 -5.88
CA GLY A 67 -28.72 -4.04 -5.32
C GLY A 67 -28.89 -4.03 -3.79
N ASN A 68 -28.82 -5.22 -3.18
CA ASN A 68 -28.86 -5.37 -1.73
C ASN A 68 -27.48 -5.08 -1.13
N LEU A 69 -27.21 -3.81 -0.83
CA LEU A 69 -25.92 -3.39 -0.29
C LEU A 69 -25.55 -4.09 1.02
N THR A 70 -26.52 -4.30 1.91
CA THR A 70 -26.24 -4.90 3.21
C THR A 70 -25.72 -6.32 3.05
N GLU A 71 -26.38 -7.14 2.22
CA GLU A 71 -25.96 -8.51 1.94
C GLU A 71 -24.65 -8.54 1.13
N CYS A 72 -24.49 -7.66 0.15
CA CYS A 72 -23.26 -7.60 -0.65
C CYS A 72 -22.05 -7.24 0.21
N ARG A 73 -22.17 -6.20 1.04
CA ARG A 73 -21.11 -5.79 1.97
C ARG A 73 -20.82 -6.87 3.01
N GLN A 74 -21.86 -7.52 3.55
CA GLN A 74 -21.64 -8.63 4.48
C GLN A 74 -20.86 -9.76 3.81
N ALA A 75 -21.21 -10.14 2.57
CA ALA A 75 -20.47 -11.15 1.83
C ALA A 75 -19.00 -10.74 1.58
N ILE A 76 -18.73 -9.48 1.28
CA ILE A 76 -17.36 -8.95 1.12
C ILE A 76 -16.59 -9.08 2.45
N ILE A 77 -17.16 -8.60 3.56
CA ILE A 77 -16.53 -8.68 4.89
C ILE A 77 -16.28 -10.15 5.27
N ASP A 78 -17.26 -11.03 5.04
CA ASP A 78 -17.17 -12.45 5.35
C ASP A 78 -16.11 -13.19 4.52
N HIS A 79 -15.68 -12.65 3.38
CA HIS A 79 -14.66 -13.23 2.50
C HIS A 79 -13.30 -12.51 2.57
N SER A 80 -13.21 -11.39 3.28
CA SER A 80 -12.00 -10.58 3.34
C SER A 80 -11.03 -11.05 4.43
N THR A 81 -9.73 -10.95 4.13
CA THR A 81 -8.61 -10.99 5.08
C THR A 81 -7.91 -9.63 5.21
N ILE A 82 -8.30 -8.64 4.40
CA ILE A 82 -7.78 -7.27 4.41
C ILE A 82 -8.84 -6.27 4.92
N PRO A 83 -8.46 -5.08 5.41
CA PRO A 83 -9.41 -4.09 5.89
C PRO A 83 -10.40 -3.65 4.81
N ILE A 84 -11.68 -3.56 5.18
CA ILE A 84 -12.77 -3.10 4.33
C ILE A 84 -13.15 -1.67 4.71
N GLY A 85 -13.07 -0.76 3.73
CA GLY A 85 -13.56 0.60 3.84
C GLY A 85 -14.89 0.83 3.12
N THR A 86 -15.60 1.88 3.50
CA THR A 86 -16.80 2.33 2.77
C THR A 86 -16.90 3.84 2.72
N VAL A 87 -17.80 4.34 1.89
CA VAL A 87 -18.27 5.74 1.93
C VAL A 87 -19.74 5.73 2.38
N PRO A 88 -20.04 5.85 3.68
CA PRO A 88 -21.39 5.59 4.23
C PRO A 88 -22.51 6.38 3.56
N ILE A 89 -22.24 7.62 3.13
CA ILE A 89 -23.23 8.47 2.45
C ILE A 89 -23.83 7.83 1.20
N TYR A 90 -23.11 6.92 0.52
CA TYR A 90 -23.63 6.24 -0.67
C TYR A 90 -24.79 5.30 -0.32
N SER A 91 -24.73 4.64 0.85
CA SER A 91 -25.83 3.80 1.33
C SER A 91 -27.02 4.64 1.82
N MET A 92 -26.77 5.84 2.39
CA MET A 92 -27.81 6.72 2.95
C MET A 92 -28.77 7.29 1.91
N ILE A 93 -28.35 7.38 0.65
CA ILE A 93 -29.13 7.96 -0.45
C ILE A 93 -29.81 6.91 -1.34
N ILE A 94 -29.70 5.62 -1.04
CA ILE A 94 -30.41 4.60 -1.81
C ILE A 94 -31.91 4.72 -1.56
N GLY A 95 -32.66 4.95 -2.64
CA GLY A 95 -34.11 5.18 -2.57
C GLY A 95 -34.49 6.51 -1.93
N ARG A 96 -33.53 7.44 -1.73
CA ARG A 96 -33.74 8.74 -1.08
C ARG A 96 -33.04 9.85 -1.86
N ARG A 97 -33.64 11.03 -1.92
CA ARG A 97 -32.93 12.21 -2.44
C ARG A 97 -31.98 12.73 -1.37
N ILE A 98 -30.84 13.27 -1.77
CA ILE A 98 -29.85 13.78 -0.80
C ILE A 98 -30.46 14.85 0.12
N GLU A 99 -31.35 15.70 -0.38
CA GLU A 99 -32.04 16.74 0.37
C GLU A 99 -32.88 16.19 1.54
N ASP A 100 -33.32 14.94 1.46
CA ASP A 100 -34.13 14.27 2.49
C ASP A 100 -33.24 13.57 3.54
N LEU A 101 -31.91 13.71 3.47
CA LEU A 101 -30.96 13.15 4.45
C LEU A 101 -31.07 13.89 5.79
N THR A 102 -31.29 13.12 6.86
CA THR A 102 -31.41 13.63 8.24
C THR A 102 -30.26 13.17 9.11
N TYR A 103 -30.04 13.84 10.24
CA TYR A 103 -28.94 13.52 11.16
C TYR A 103 -29.12 12.13 11.77
N ASP A 104 -30.36 11.76 12.09
CA ASP A 104 -30.72 10.41 12.54
C ASP A 104 -30.41 9.33 11.49
N THR A 105 -30.63 9.61 10.20
CA THR A 105 -30.27 8.68 9.12
C THR A 105 -28.76 8.48 9.03
N ILE A 106 -27.99 9.56 9.21
CA ILE A 106 -26.52 9.52 9.19
C ILE A 106 -26.01 8.63 10.31
N LEU A 107 -26.40 8.92 11.56
CA LEU A 107 -25.90 8.19 12.73
C LEU A 107 -26.29 6.71 12.69
N LYS A 108 -27.53 6.37 12.31
CA LYS A 108 -27.99 4.98 12.17
C LYS A 108 -27.22 4.22 11.11
N GLU A 109 -26.91 4.85 9.98
CA GLU A 109 -26.17 4.18 8.92
C GLU A 109 -24.70 3.94 9.31
N ILE A 110 -24.06 4.90 9.97
CA ILE A 110 -22.70 4.75 10.51
C ILE A 110 -22.65 3.59 11.50
N GLU A 111 -23.55 3.58 12.48
CA GLU A 111 -23.63 2.50 13.47
C GLU A 111 -23.89 1.14 12.81
N ARG A 112 -24.81 1.09 11.85
CA ARG A 112 -25.13 -0.15 11.11
C ARG A 112 -23.89 -0.73 10.43
N GLN A 113 -23.13 0.09 9.70
CA GLN A 113 -21.94 -0.39 9.00
C GLN A 113 -20.80 -0.75 9.96
N ALA A 114 -20.64 0.00 11.05
CA ALA A 114 -19.66 -0.30 12.08
C ALA A 114 -19.96 -1.66 12.73
N ALA A 115 -21.24 -1.93 13.03
CA ALA A 115 -21.69 -3.21 13.55
C ALA A 115 -21.54 -4.37 12.54
N GLN A 116 -21.50 -4.11 11.24
CA GLN A 116 -21.18 -5.13 10.22
C GLN A 116 -19.70 -5.52 10.20
N GLY A 117 -18.82 -4.67 10.75
CA GLY A 117 -17.37 -4.89 10.74
C GLY A 117 -16.62 -4.14 9.63
N VAL A 118 -17.11 -2.97 9.22
CA VAL A 118 -16.32 -2.05 8.35
C VAL A 118 -15.17 -1.46 9.18
N ASP A 119 -13.95 -1.50 8.65
CA ASP A 119 -12.73 -1.10 9.37
C ASP A 119 -12.44 0.41 9.28
N TYR A 120 -12.86 1.07 8.20
CA TYR A 120 -12.72 2.52 8.05
C TYR A 120 -13.83 3.18 7.23
N PHE A 121 -14.14 4.42 7.57
CA PHE A 121 -15.14 5.22 6.86
C PHE A 121 -14.52 6.44 6.19
N THR A 122 -14.78 6.59 4.89
CA THR A 122 -14.58 7.85 4.20
C THR A 122 -15.70 8.83 4.55
N ILE A 123 -15.38 9.80 5.41
CA ILE A 123 -16.30 10.83 5.87
C ILE A 123 -15.84 12.18 5.33
N HIS A 124 -16.68 12.78 4.48
CA HIS A 124 -16.42 14.06 3.81
C HIS A 124 -16.83 15.24 4.72
N ALA A 125 -16.30 15.30 5.94
CA ALA A 125 -16.60 16.36 6.90
C ALA A 125 -15.79 17.64 6.64
N GLY A 126 -14.75 17.60 5.79
CA GLY A 126 -13.93 18.76 5.44
C GLY A 126 -14.57 19.76 4.48
N VAL A 127 -15.60 19.35 3.74
CA VAL A 127 -16.33 20.25 2.82
C VAL A 127 -17.21 21.18 3.63
N LEU A 128 -16.76 22.40 3.89
CA LEU A 128 -17.54 23.40 4.59
C LEU A 128 -18.35 24.27 3.62
N ARG A 129 -19.47 24.83 4.10
CA ARG A 129 -20.35 25.69 3.30
C ARG A 129 -19.62 26.91 2.73
N GLU A 130 -18.68 27.47 3.49
CA GLU A 130 -17.81 28.59 3.09
C GLU A 130 -16.82 28.22 1.98
N HIS A 131 -16.55 26.93 1.73
CA HIS A 131 -15.68 26.49 0.65
C HIS A 131 -16.41 26.48 -0.71
N LEU A 132 -17.74 26.36 -0.73
CA LEU A 132 -18.51 26.20 -1.96
C LEU A 132 -18.29 27.31 -3.01
N PRO A 133 -18.18 28.60 -2.64
CA PRO A 133 -17.86 29.65 -3.61
C PRO A 133 -16.49 29.48 -4.29
N LEU A 134 -15.53 28.81 -3.65
CA LEU A 134 -14.18 28.58 -4.19
C LEU A 134 -14.18 27.62 -5.39
N VAL A 135 -15.25 26.83 -5.56
CA VAL A 135 -15.40 25.87 -6.67
C VAL A 135 -15.74 26.56 -7.98
N GLY A 136 -16.35 27.76 -7.94
CA GLY A 136 -16.85 28.46 -9.13
C GLY A 136 -15.85 28.62 -10.29
N PRO A 137 -14.56 28.90 -10.03
CA PRO A 137 -13.54 29.01 -11.07
C PRO A 137 -13.02 27.68 -11.65
N ARG A 138 -13.32 26.52 -11.04
CA ARG A 138 -12.77 25.23 -11.47
C ARG A 138 -13.28 24.80 -12.84
N VAL A 139 -12.44 24.09 -13.58
CA VAL A 139 -12.77 23.47 -14.87
C VAL A 139 -13.71 22.28 -14.67
N THR A 140 -13.45 21.43 -13.66
CA THR A 140 -14.22 20.20 -13.42
C THR A 140 -15.13 20.27 -12.19
N GLY A 141 -15.12 21.39 -11.46
CA GLY A 141 -15.97 21.59 -10.29
C GLY A 141 -15.64 20.62 -9.14
N ILE A 142 -16.66 19.92 -8.64
CA ILE A 142 -16.51 18.91 -7.58
C ILE A 142 -16.64 17.53 -8.21
N VAL A 143 -15.54 16.78 -8.26
CA VAL A 143 -15.52 15.41 -8.81
C VAL A 143 -15.67 14.32 -7.74
N SER A 144 -15.57 14.67 -6.46
CA SER A 144 -15.94 13.75 -5.39
C SER A 144 -17.45 13.53 -5.37
N ARG A 145 -17.88 12.27 -5.48
CA ARG A 145 -19.30 11.92 -5.34
C ARG A 145 -19.81 12.27 -3.95
N GLY A 146 -19.05 11.98 -2.89
CA GLY A 146 -19.46 12.30 -1.51
C GLY A 146 -19.48 13.81 -1.26
N GLY A 147 -18.44 14.52 -1.71
CA GLY A 147 -18.36 15.98 -1.61
C GLY A 147 -19.48 16.70 -2.36
N SER A 148 -19.78 16.30 -3.59
CA SER A 148 -20.84 16.93 -4.40
C SER A 148 -22.24 16.70 -3.83
N LEU A 149 -22.51 15.53 -3.25
CA LEU A 149 -23.77 15.24 -2.53
C LEU A 149 -23.94 16.18 -1.33
N LEU A 150 -22.91 16.31 -0.48
CA LEU A 150 -22.97 17.19 0.69
C LEU A 150 -23.03 18.67 0.32
N ALA A 151 -22.32 19.09 -0.74
CA ALA A 151 -22.45 20.43 -1.28
C ALA A 151 -23.89 20.75 -1.69
N LYS A 152 -24.56 19.82 -2.39
CA LYS A 152 -25.97 19.96 -2.76
C LYS A 152 -26.88 20.04 -1.54
N TRP A 153 -26.63 19.20 -0.52
CA TRP A 153 -27.37 19.25 0.74
C TRP A 153 -27.26 20.62 1.41
N MET A 154 -26.04 21.17 1.54
CA MET A 154 -25.78 22.47 2.15
C MET A 154 -26.45 23.61 1.41
N LEU A 155 -26.41 23.60 0.07
CA LEU A 155 -27.07 24.62 -0.76
C LEU A 155 -28.59 24.59 -0.61
N HIS A 156 -29.18 23.40 -0.54
CA HIS A 156 -30.63 23.24 -0.38
C HIS A 156 -31.12 23.71 0.99
N HIS A 157 -30.43 23.33 2.05
CA HIS A 157 -30.85 23.61 3.43
C HIS A 157 -30.34 24.95 3.96
N GLY A 158 -29.34 25.56 3.32
CA GLY A 158 -28.69 26.77 3.81
C GLY A 158 -27.93 26.56 5.13
N LYS A 159 -27.50 25.32 5.41
CA LYS A 159 -26.85 24.88 6.65
C LYS A 159 -25.42 24.39 6.41
N GLN A 160 -24.65 24.23 7.49
CA GLN A 160 -23.32 23.62 7.43
C GLN A 160 -23.41 22.13 7.11
N ASN A 161 -22.31 21.54 6.64
CA ASN A 161 -22.19 20.13 6.34
C ASN A 161 -22.61 19.27 7.55
N PRO A 162 -23.60 18.37 7.39
CA PRO A 162 -24.10 17.57 8.50
C PRO A 162 -23.06 16.58 9.04
N MET A 163 -22.09 16.15 8.22
CA MET A 163 -20.99 15.30 8.68
C MET A 163 -20.00 16.06 9.55
N PHE A 164 -19.85 17.38 9.33
CA PHE A 164 -19.04 18.25 10.18
C PHE A 164 -19.74 18.57 11.50
N GLU A 165 -21.04 18.86 11.44
CA GLU A 165 -21.83 19.17 12.64
C GLU A 165 -21.97 17.96 13.57
N LEU A 166 -22.09 16.74 13.01
CA LEU A 166 -22.22 15.48 13.76
C LEU A 166 -20.88 14.80 14.07
N PHE A 167 -19.74 15.46 13.83
CA PHE A 167 -18.45 14.79 13.85
C PHE A 167 -18.14 14.13 15.21
N ASP A 168 -18.59 14.74 16.32
CA ASP A 168 -18.35 14.22 17.67
C ASP A 168 -19.25 13.00 17.97
N GLU A 169 -20.51 13.02 17.53
CA GLU A 169 -21.43 11.88 17.63
C GLU A 169 -20.98 10.70 16.74
N ILE A 170 -20.52 10.98 15.53
CA ILE A 170 -19.92 9.98 14.64
C ILE A 170 -18.67 9.39 15.30
N SER A 171 -17.81 10.23 15.89
CA SER A 171 -16.61 9.78 16.61
C SER A 171 -16.96 8.86 17.78
N ALA A 172 -18.02 9.16 18.52
CA ALA A 172 -18.48 8.33 19.63
C ALA A 172 -18.88 6.92 19.16
N ILE A 173 -19.60 6.82 18.03
CA ILE A 173 -19.94 5.53 17.42
C ILE A 173 -18.68 4.83 16.95
N MET A 174 -17.84 5.48 16.14
CA MET A 174 -16.64 4.86 15.58
C MET A 174 -15.68 4.35 16.65
N ARG A 175 -15.57 5.05 17.78
CA ARG A 175 -14.80 4.60 18.95
C ARG A 175 -15.32 3.30 19.57
N GLU A 176 -16.63 3.09 19.60
CA GLU A 176 -17.23 1.88 20.18
C GLU A 176 -16.83 0.63 19.38
N TYR A 177 -16.66 0.77 18.07
CA TYR A 177 -16.38 -0.33 17.14
C TYR A 177 -14.92 -0.37 16.65
N ASP A 178 -14.06 0.57 17.07
CA ASP A 178 -12.68 0.77 16.59
C ASP A 178 -12.59 0.99 15.06
N VAL A 179 -13.49 1.82 14.53
CA VAL A 179 -13.48 2.21 13.12
C VAL A 179 -12.58 3.42 12.91
N THR A 180 -11.73 3.38 11.89
CA THR A 180 -10.81 4.47 11.54
C THR A 180 -11.49 5.51 10.65
N TYR A 181 -11.21 6.80 10.88
CA TYR A 181 -11.56 7.85 9.92
C TYR A 181 -10.64 7.79 8.72
N SER A 182 -11.23 7.72 7.52
CA SER A 182 -10.63 8.23 6.30
C SER A 182 -11.26 9.60 6.04
N LEU A 183 -10.56 10.68 6.39
CA LEU A 183 -11.10 12.03 6.25
C LEU A 183 -11.10 12.41 4.77
N GLY A 184 -12.29 12.40 4.16
CA GLY A 184 -12.45 12.42 2.71
C GLY A 184 -12.13 13.77 2.05
N ASP A 185 -11.58 13.71 0.85
CA ASP A 185 -11.17 14.85 0.02
C ASP A 185 -12.30 15.31 -0.93
N GLY A 186 -13.38 15.81 -0.34
CA GLY A 186 -14.58 16.21 -1.07
C GLY A 186 -14.37 17.31 -2.11
N LEU A 187 -13.30 18.09 -2.01
CA LEU A 187 -12.87 19.13 -2.94
C LEU A 187 -11.55 18.77 -3.62
N ARG A 188 -11.20 17.50 -3.80
CA ARG A 188 -10.04 17.14 -4.64
C ARG A 188 -10.16 17.66 -6.08
N PRO A 189 -9.03 17.92 -6.77
CA PRO A 189 -9.02 18.30 -8.18
C PRO A 189 -9.35 17.11 -9.09
N GLY A 190 -10.20 17.36 -10.08
CA GLY A 190 -10.59 16.39 -11.12
C GLY A 190 -9.96 16.61 -12.48
N CYS A 191 -9.08 17.61 -12.58
CA CYS A 191 -8.19 17.83 -13.71
C CYS A 191 -6.95 18.60 -13.24
N LEU A 192 -5.91 18.61 -14.07
CA LEU A 192 -4.66 19.30 -13.77
C LEU A 192 -4.84 20.80 -13.53
N ALA A 193 -5.81 21.44 -14.19
CA ALA A 193 -6.05 22.88 -14.08
C ALA A 193 -6.60 23.29 -12.70
N ASP A 194 -7.24 22.35 -11.99
CA ASP A 194 -7.82 22.58 -10.67
C ASP A 194 -6.86 22.19 -9.53
N ALA A 195 -5.68 21.64 -9.86
CA ALA A 195 -4.73 21.11 -8.89
C ALA A 195 -4.14 22.21 -7.99
N SER A 196 -4.05 21.91 -6.69
CA SER A 196 -3.47 22.78 -5.66
C SER A 196 -4.20 24.13 -5.51
N ASP A 197 -5.48 24.19 -5.91
CA ASP A 197 -6.27 25.41 -5.80
C ASP A 197 -6.73 25.71 -4.36
N GLU A 198 -7.34 26.89 -4.17
CA GLU A 198 -7.77 27.33 -2.84
C GLU A 198 -8.89 26.44 -2.27
N ALA A 199 -9.75 25.84 -3.11
CA ALA A 199 -10.81 24.94 -2.62
C ALA A 199 -10.22 23.65 -2.02
N GLN A 200 -9.23 23.05 -2.68
CA GLN A 200 -8.52 21.88 -2.18
C GLN A 200 -7.79 22.21 -0.87
N LEU A 201 -7.04 23.31 -0.83
CA LEU A 201 -6.25 23.68 0.34
C LEU A 201 -7.11 24.13 1.52
N ALA A 202 -8.26 24.77 1.27
CA ALA A 202 -9.21 25.13 2.31
C ALA A 202 -9.80 23.89 2.99
N GLU A 203 -10.20 22.87 2.22
CA GLU A 203 -10.63 21.60 2.79
C GLU A 203 -9.51 20.93 3.59
N LEU A 204 -8.29 20.86 3.06
CA LEU A 204 -7.15 20.23 3.75
C LEU A 204 -6.88 20.86 5.12
N ARG A 205 -6.98 22.18 5.25
CA ARG A 205 -6.88 22.89 6.55
C ARG A 205 -7.96 22.43 7.53
N THR A 206 -9.19 22.28 7.06
CA THR A 206 -10.28 21.72 7.88
C THR A 206 -10.01 20.27 8.26
N LEU A 207 -9.48 19.44 7.35
CA LEU A 207 -9.11 18.06 7.67
C LEU A 207 -8.04 18.00 8.76
N GLY A 208 -7.06 18.92 8.77
CA GLY A 208 -6.09 19.05 9.88
C GLY A 208 -6.74 19.30 11.24
N GLU A 209 -7.77 20.16 11.31
CA GLU A 209 -8.56 20.34 12.53
C GLU A 209 -9.29 19.04 12.93
N LEU A 210 -9.91 18.37 11.96
CA LEU A 210 -10.67 17.13 12.18
C LEU A 210 -9.77 15.96 12.62
N VAL A 211 -8.51 15.89 12.17
CA VAL A 211 -7.52 14.93 12.68
C VAL A 211 -7.32 15.12 14.18
N GLN A 212 -7.14 16.37 14.64
CA GLN A 212 -6.94 16.66 16.06
C GLN A 212 -8.20 16.34 16.87
N ARG A 213 -9.39 16.63 16.33
CA ARG A 213 -10.67 16.27 16.96
C ARG A 213 -10.85 14.75 17.08
N ALA A 214 -10.56 13.99 16.02
CA ALA A 214 -10.61 12.53 16.03
C ALA A 214 -9.65 11.93 17.08
N ARG A 215 -8.40 12.42 17.12
CA ARG A 215 -7.40 12.00 18.11
C ARG A 215 -7.84 12.33 19.54
N ALA A 216 -8.40 13.51 19.78
CA ALA A 216 -8.96 13.89 21.08
C ALA A 216 -10.15 13.00 21.51
N ALA A 217 -10.95 12.55 20.54
CA ALA A 217 -12.03 11.60 20.78
C ALA A 217 -11.53 10.14 20.99
N GLY A 218 -10.27 9.86 20.71
CA GLY A 218 -9.69 8.51 20.78
C GLY A 218 -10.02 7.64 19.56
N VAL A 219 -10.22 8.27 18.39
CA VAL A 219 -10.50 7.60 17.12
C VAL A 219 -9.29 7.76 16.19
N GLN A 220 -8.92 6.68 15.51
CA GLN A 220 -7.83 6.66 14.53
C GLN A 220 -8.21 7.50 13.30
N ALA A 221 -7.26 8.16 12.66
CA ALA A 221 -7.52 8.98 11.47
C ALA A 221 -6.38 8.93 10.45
N MET A 222 -6.76 8.75 9.19
CA MET A 222 -5.98 9.03 7.99
C MET A 222 -6.68 10.11 7.16
N VAL A 223 -5.94 10.79 6.29
CA VAL A 223 -6.45 11.90 5.47
C VAL A 223 -6.47 11.45 4.01
N GLU A 224 -7.55 11.72 3.28
CA GLU A 224 -7.59 11.50 1.83
C GLU A 224 -7.01 12.69 1.06
N GLY A 225 -6.41 12.40 -0.10
CA GLY A 225 -5.66 13.37 -0.89
C GLY A 225 -5.88 13.25 -2.39
N PRO A 226 -5.38 14.24 -3.15
CA PRO A 226 -5.88 14.63 -4.45
C PRO A 226 -5.83 13.55 -5.53
N GLY A 227 -6.69 13.77 -6.53
CA GLY A 227 -6.87 12.93 -7.71
C GLY A 227 -6.01 13.32 -8.91
N HIS A 228 -6.19 14.51 -9.47
CA HIS A 228 -5.45 14.94 -10.68
C HIS A 228 -4.46 16.06 -10.32
N VAL A 229 -3.17 15.77 -10.43
CA VAL A 229 -2.10 16.69 -10.01
C VAL A 229 -0.92 16.56 -10.96
N PRO A 230 -0.44 17.66 -11.58
CA PRO A 230 0.75 17.59 -12.42
C PRO A 230 1.97 17.19 -11.58
N LEU A 231 2.87 16.41 -12.19
CA LEU A 231 3.96 15.70 -11.49
C LEU A 231 4.81 16.62 -10.59
N ASP A 232 5.06 17.86 -11.00
CA ASP A 232 5.87 18.84 -10.27
C ASP A 232 5.25 19.31 -8.95
N GLN A 233 3.95 19.11 -8.74
CA GLN A 233 3.23 19.55 -7.55
C GLN A 233 2.99 18.44 -6.52
N ILE A 234 3.26 17.19 -6.85
CA ILE A 234 2.90 16.03 -6.00
C ILE A 234 3.68 16.05 -4.68
N ALA A 235 5.00 16.18 -4.74
CA ALA A 235 5.84 16.21 -3.53
C ALA A 235 5.51 17.42 -2.63
N TRP A 236 5.07 18.53 -3.22
CA TRP A 236 4.59 19.67 -2.45
C TRP A 236 3.28 19.37 -1.74
N ASN A 237 2.30 18.76 -2.42
CA ASN A 237 1.03 18.32 -1.80
C ASN A 237 1.27 17.38 -0.60
N MET A 238 2.20 16.42 -0.72
CA MET A 238 2.54 15.51 0.38
C MET A 238 3.10 16.26 1.59
N ARG A 239 3.97 17.24 1.36
CA ARG A 239 4.54 18.06 2.44
C ARG A 239 3.49 18.93 3.12
N VAL A 240 2.60 19.55 2.33
CA VAL A 240 1.56 20.42 2.88
C VAL A 240 0.59 19.63 3.75
N GLU A 241 0.18 18.43 3.33
CA GLU A 241 -0.63 17.57 4.18
C GLU A 241 0.11 17.22 5.47
N GLN A 242 1.37 16.78 5.38
CA GLN A 242 2.16 16.42 6.56
C GLN A 242 2.23 17.56 7.59
N GLU A 243 2.42 18.80 7.12
CA GLU A 243 2.49 19.99 7.97
C GLU A 243 1.13 20.37 8.58
N ILE A 244 0.03 20.29 7.82
CA ILE A 244 -1.30 20.71 8.24
C ILE A 244 -2.00 19.65 9.11
N CYS A 245 -1.82 18.38 8.76
CA CYS A 245 -2.52 17.24 9.35
C CYS A 245 -1.68 16.50 10.40
N ASP A 246 -0.57 17.10 10.85
CA ASP A 246 0.27 16.61 11.95
C ASP A 246 0.70 15.14 11.72
N ASP A 247 1.32 14.92 10.55
CA ASP A 247 1.85 13.64 10.06
C ASP A 247 0.85 12.47 10.13
N ALA A 248 -0.45 12.76 10.01
CA ALA A 248 -1.46 11.73 9.81
C ALA A 248 -1.16 10.91 8.54
N PRO A 249 -1.51 9.62 8.48
CA PRO A 249 -1.30 8.83 7.27
C PRO A 249 -2.06 9.44 6.09
N PHE A 250 -1.35 9.70 4.99
CA PHE A 250 -1.95 10.27 3.79
C PHE A 250 -2.34 9.18 2.79
N TYR A 251 -3.59 9.22 2.34
CA TYR A 251 -4.23 8.27 1.44
C TYR A 251 -4.64 8.95 0.13
N VAL A 252 -3.91 8.72 -0.96
CA VAL A 252 -4.06 9.49 -2.21
C VAL A 252 -4.70 8.69 -3.35
N LEU A 253 -5.55 9.31 -4.17
CA LEU A 253 -6.12 8.69 -5.38
C LEU A 253 -5.23 8.93 -6.59
N GLY A 254 -4.29 8.03 -6.87
CA GLY A 254 -3.22 8.27 -7.83
C GLY A 254 -2.08 9.07 -7.20
N PRO A 255 -1.82 10.33 -7.60
CA PRO A 255 -2.62 11.15 -8.52
C PRO A 255 -2.33 10.95 -10.02
N LEU A 256 -3.31 11.23 -10.89
CA LEU A 256 -3.16 11.28 -12.34
C LEU A 256 -2.31 12.51 -12.72
N VAL A 257 -1.21 12.26 -13.45
CA VAL A 257 -0.28 13.33 -13.88
C VAL A 257 -0.65 13.99 -15.20
N THR A 258 -1.67 13.46 -15.89
CA THR A 258 -2.17 13.99 -17.17
C THR A 258 -3.58 13.47 -17.46
N ASP A 259 -4.41 14.31 -18.10
CA ASP A 259 -5.85 14.06 -18.34
C ASP A 259 -6.17 13.48 -19.73
N VAL A 260 -5.16 13.26 -20.59
CA VAL A 260 -5.39 13.02 -22.02
C VAL A 260 -5.32 11.55 -22.45
N PHE A 261 -5.21 10.60 -21.50
CA PHE A 261 -5.09 9.16 -21.78
C PHE A 261 -6.17 8.30 -21.07
N PRO A 262 -7.47 8.62 -21.20
CA PRO A 262 -8.52 7.75 -20.67
C PRO A 262 -8.41 6.35 -21.26
N GLY A 263 -8.62 5.32 -20.44
CA GLY A 263 -8.30 3.92 -20.79
C GLY A 263 -6.91 3.47 -20.30
N TYR A 264 -6.03 4.43 -19.97
CA TYR A 264 -4.68 4.17 -19.47
C TYR A 264 -4.41 4.90 -18.15
N ASP A 265 -5.46 5.27 -17.42
CA ASP A 265 -5.33 6.08 -16.21
C ASP A 265 -4.64 5.33 -15.07
N HIS A 266 -4.69 4.00 -15.05
CA HIS A 266 -3.81 3.18 -14.20
C HIS A 266 -2.31 3.46 -14.41
N ILE A 267 -1.89 3.84 -15.62
CA ILE A 267 -0.49 4.20 -15.94
C ILE A 267 -0.23 5.66 -15.58
N THR A 268 -1.10 6.59 -16.01
CA THR A 268 -0.92 8.02 -15.74
C THR A 268 -0.88 8.28 -14.23
N SER A 269 -1.72 7.58 -13.47
CA SER A 269 -1.75 7.68 -12.03
C SER A 269 -0.64 6.91 -11.33
N ALA A 270 -0.17 5.76 -11.84
CA ALA A 270 0.95 5.05 -11.23
C ALA A 270 2.23 5.89 -11.21
N ILE A 271 2.44 6.76 -12.20
CA ILE A 271 3.55 7.73 -12.22
C ILE A 271 3.42 8.69 -11.03
N GLY A 272 2.25 9.30 -10.83
CA GLY A 272 2.04 10.22 -9.72
C GLY A 272 2.02 9.52 -8.36
N ALA A 273 1.44 8.33 -8.28
CA ALA A 273 1.41 7.49 -7.10
C ALA A 273 2.81 7.07 -6.64
N THR A 274 3.73 6.81 -7.59
CA THR A 274 5.14 6.53 -7.28
C THR A 274 5.81 7.75 -6.65
N GLU A 275 5.56 8.95 -7.19
CA GLU A 275 6.11 10.19 -6.64
C GLU A 275 5.49 10.52 -5.27
N ALA A 276 4.19 10.27 -5.10
CA ALA A 276 3.50 10.43 -3.81
C ALA A 276 4.05 9.45 -2.76
N ALA A 277 4.19 8.17 -3.13
CA ALA A 277 4.81 7.15 -2.28
C ALA A 277 6.22 7.55 -1.88
N ARG A 278 7.06 7.99 -2.84
CA ARG A 278 8.43 8.50 -2.58
C ARG A 278 8.43 9.68 -1.62
N ALA A 279 7.45 10.59 -1.77
CA ALA A 279 7.33 11.78 -0.94
C ALA A 279 6.64 11.53 0.42
N GLY A 280 6.13 10.32 0.67
CA GLY A 280 5.68 9.89 1.99
C GLY A 280 4.20 9.54 2.12
N ALA A 281 3.47 9.35 1.02
CA ALA A 281 2.12 8.79 1.08
C ALA A 281 2.14 7.43 1.81
N ALA A 282 1.15 7.21 2.68
CA ALA A 282 1.05 5.98 3.47
C ALA A 282 0.23 4.90 2.73
N MET A 283 -0.76 5.33 1.97
CA MET A 283 -1.64 4.46 1.20
C MET A 283 -1.98 5.09 -0.16
N LEU A 284 -2.06 4.26 -1.19
CA LEU A 284 -2.38 4.65 -2.56
C LEU A 284 -3.69 4.00 -2.96
N CYS A 285 -4.71 4.79 -3.26
CA CYS A 285 -5.92 4.29 -3.89
C CYS A 285 -5.61 4.02 -5.35
N TYR A 286 -5.83 2.78 -5.77
CA TYR A 286 -5.56 2.41 -7.14
C TYR A 286 -6.45 3.17 -8.13
N VAL A 287 -6.06 3.12 -9.39
CA VAL A 287 -6.89 3.58 -10.50
C VAL A 287 -6.82 2.47 -11.53
N THR A 288 -7.98 2.10 -12.07
CA THR A 288 -8.08 1.02 -13.05
C THR A 288 -7.99 1.57 -14.47
N PRO A 289 -7.77 0.72 -15.49
CA PRO A 289 -7.92 1.13 -16.90
C PRO A 289 -9.31 1.69 -17.21
N LYS A 290 -10.32 1.37 -16.40
CA LYS A 290 -11.72 1.80 -16.58
C LYS A 290 -12.05 3.14 -15.95
N GLU A 291 -11.11 3.79 -15.27
CA GLU A 291 -11.34 5.12 -14.72
C GLU A 291 -11.82 6.07 -15.82
N HIS A 292 -12.77 6.94 -15.48
CA HIS A 292 -13.48 7.85 -16.40
C HIS A 292 -14.31 7.20 -17.52
N VAL A 293 -14.27 5.88 -17.72
CA VAL A 293 -14.91 5.22 -18.87
C VAL A 293 -15.85 4.06 -18.52
N GLY A 294 -15.81 3.52 -17.30
CA GLY A 294 -16.74 2.48 -16.89
C GLY A 294 -16.46 1.82 -15.54
N LEU A 295 -17.17 0.74 -15.26
CA LEU A 295 -16.95 -0.07 -14.05
C LEU A 295 -15.89 -1.16 -14.32
N PRO A 296 -14.95 -1.38 -13.39
CA PRO A 296 -13.91 -2.39 -13.54
C PRO A 296 -14.46 -3.82 -13.41
N ARG A 297 -13.91 -4.71 -14.23
CA ARG A 297 -14.00 -6.17 -14.11
C ARG A 297 -12.80 -6.71 -13.34
N ALA A 298 -12.78 -8.01 -13.05
CA ALA A 298 -11.70 -8.66 -12.31
C ALA A 298 -10.31 -8.42 -12.94
N GLU A 299 -10.22 -8.44 -14.28
CA GLU A 299 -8.97 -8.16 -14.99
C GLU A 299 -8.52 -6.69 -14.88
N ASP A 300 -9.47 -5.76 -14.85
CA ASP A 300 -9.20 -4.34 -14.62
C ASP A 300 -8.72 -4.10 -13.18
N VAL A 301 -9.26 -4.86 -12.21
CA VAL A 301 -8.79 -4.88 -10.81
C VAL A 301 -7.34 -5.38 -10.75
N LYS A 302 -7.02 -6.50 -11.40
CA LYS A 302 -5.63 -6.99 -11.51
C LYS A 302 -4.71 -5.92 -12.08
N ALA A 303 -5.06 -5.30 -13.20
CA ALA A 303 -4.24 -4.26 -13.83
C ALA A 303 -3.99 -3.08 -12.89
N GLY A 304 -5.03 -2.60 -12.18
CA GLY A 304 -4.89 -1.55 -11.18
C GLY A 304 -3.98 -1.96 -10.02
N CYS A 305 -4.19 -3.14 -9.44
CA CYS A 305 -3.40 -3.63 -8.31
C CYS A 305 -1.91 -3.76 -8.69
N ILE A 306 -1.61 -4.39 -9.84
CA ILE A 306 -0.23 -4.54 -10.32
C ILE A 306 0.45 -3.18 -10.50
N ALA A 307 -0.22 -2.24 -11.18
CA ALA A 307 0.34 -0.89 -11.41
C ALA A 307 0.68 -0.18 -10.08
N TYR A 308 -0.19 -0.32 -9.08
CA TYR A 308 -0.01 0.34 -7.79
C TYR A 308 0.95 -0.38 -6.85
N LYS A 309 1.10 -1.70 -6.94
CA LYS A 309 2.18 -2.42 -6.24
C LYS A 309 3.55 -2.09 -6.80
N ILE A 310 3.66 -1.88 -8.12
CA ILE A 310 4.87 -1.33 -8.72
C ILE A 310 5.14 0.08 -8.15
N ALA A 311 4.13 0.96 -8.13
CA ALA A 311 4.30 2.33 -7.62
C ALA A 311 4.70 2.38 -6.14
N ALA A 312 4.00 1.62 -5.29
CA ALA A 312 4.29 1.51 -3.87
C ALA A 312 5.71 0.98 -3.61
N HIS A 313 6.09 -0.12 -4.26
CA HIS A 313 7.41 -0.74 -4.10
C HIS A 313 8.54 0.17 -4.59
N ALA A 314 8.36 0.83 -5.74
CA ALA A 314 9.32 1.79 -6.27
C ALA A 314 9.49 3.00 -5.32
N GLY A 315 8.40 3.50 -4.75
CA GLY A 315 8.41 4.54 -3.72
C GLY A 315 9.16 4.10 -2.46
N ASP A 316 8.90 2.88 -1.98
CA ASP A 316 9.55 2.30 -0.79
C ASP A 316 11.07 2.13 -0.98
N ILE A 317 11.51 1.68 -2.17
CA ILE A 317 12.93 1.63 -2.53
C ILE A 317 13.54 3.03 -2.50
N ALA A 318 12.89 4.01 -3.13
CA ALA A 318 13.38 5.38 -3.21
C ALA A 318 13.47 6.06 -1.83
N ARG A 319 12.61 5.64 -0.89
CA ARG A 319 12.62 6.07 0.51
C ARG A 319 13.62 5.31 1.38
N GLY A 320 14.20 4.23 0.87
CA GLY A 320 15.14 3.40 1.61
C GLY A 320 14.48 2.57 2.71
N ILE A 321 13.23 2.13 2.52
CA ILE A 321 12.58 1.18 3.44
C ILE A 321 13.45 -0.09 3.52
N ALA A 322 13.79 -0.48 4.75
CA ALA A 322 14.70 -1.59 4.99
C ALA A 322 14.19 -2.89 4.34
N GLY A 323 15.03 -3.52 3.53
CA GLY A 323 14.72 -4.78 2.86
C GLY A 323 13.92 -4.65 1.55
N ALA A 324 13.34 -3.49 1.21
CA ALA A 324 12.53 -3.34 -0.01
C ALA A 324 13.32 -3.73 -1.27
N ARG A 325 14.53 -3.19 -1.46
CA ARG A 325 15.39 -3.50 -2.62
C ARG A 325 15.93 -4.94 -2.65
N ALA A 326 15.94 -5.65 -1.52
CA ALA A 326 16.54 -6.98 -1.47
C ALA A 326 15.82 -7.96 -2.41
N TRP A 327 14.51 -7.81 -2.56
CA TRP A 327 13.69 -8.61 -3.47
C TRP A 327 14.07 -8.38 -4.95
N ASP A 328 14.27 -7.11 -5.36
CA ASP A 328 14.77 -6.76 -6.70
C ASP A 328 16.15 -7.37 -6.96
N ASP A 329 17.05 -7.28 -5.99
CA ASP A 329 18.40 -7.82 -6.12
C ASP A 329 18.38 -9.36 -6.22
N ASP A 330 17.48 -10.04 -5.50
CA ASP A 330 17.30 -11.50 -5.60
C ASP A 330 16.74 -11.92 -6.97
N LEU A 331 15.73 -11.22 -7.47
CA LEU A 331 15.19 -11.46 -8.81
C LEU A 331 16.26 -11.19 -9.87
N SER A 332 17.05 -10.13 -9.70
CA SER A 332 18.13 -9.78 -10.62
C SER A 332 19.26 -10.81 -10.62
N ARG A 333 19.58 -11.40 -9.45
CA ARG A 333 20.50 -12.54 -9.35
C ARG A 333 19.98 -13.76 -10.11
N ALA A 334 18.69 -14.10 -9.96
CA ALA A 334 18.08 -15.20 -10.70
C ALA A 334 18.12 -14.95 -12.22
N ARG A 335 17.82 -13.71 -12.65
CA ARG A 335 17.91 -13.27 -14.05
C ARG A 335 19.33 -13.36 -14.60
N ALA A 336 20.33 -12.89 -13.85
CA ALA A 336 21.74 -12.97 -14.24
C ALA A 336 22.26 -14.41 -14.33
N ALA A 337 21.72 -15.30 -13.50
CA ALA A 337 22.00 -16.73 -13.54
C ALA A 337 21.21 -17.47 -14.63
N LEU A 338 20.34 -16.79 -15.38
CA LEU A 338 19.43 -17.38 -16.37
C LEU A 338 18.56 -18.50 -15.77
N ASN A 339 18.22 -18.35 -14.49
CA ASN A 339 17.37 -19.30 -13.77
C ASN A 339 15.91 -18.85 -13.89
N TRP A 340 15.28 -19.23 -15.00
CA TRP A 340 13.88 -18.89 -15.29
C TRP A 340 12.89 -19.33 -14.20
N PRO A 341 12.92 -20.58 -13.70
CA PRO A 341 12.00 -21.00 -12.64
C PRO A 341 12.11 -20.11 -11.41
N ARG A 342 13.34 -19.80 -10.96
CA ARG A 342 13.55 -18.92 -9.80
C ARG A 342 13.16 -17.48 -10.08
N GLN A 343 13.38 -16.98 -11.30
CA GLN A 343 12.96 -15.64 -11.70
C GLN A 343 11.43 -15.51 -11.67
N PHE A 344 10.69 -16.52 -12.15
CA PHE A 344 9.22 -16.51 -12.10
C PHE A 344 8.67 -16.70 -10.68
N GLU A 345 9.30 -17.56 -9.87
CA GLU A 345 8.95 -17.71 -8.44
C GLU A 345 9.12 -16.40 -7.66
N LEU A 346 10.16 -15.63 -7.98
CA LEU A 346 10.41 -14.33 -7.35
C LEU A 346 9.58 -13.19 -7.97
N ALA A 347 9.02 -13.35 -9.16
CA ALA A 347 8.21 -12.31 -9.78
C ALA A 347 6.88 -12.15 -9.04
N PHE A 348 6.43 -10.91 -8.87
CA PHE A 348 5.15 -10.63 -8.21
C PHE A 348 3.95 -11.32 -8.91
N ASP A 349 3.96 -11.31 -10.25
CA ASP A 349 3.03 -12.06 -11.09
C ASP A 349 3.80 -13.06 -11.96
N GLY A 350 4.34 -14.09 -11.31
CA GLY A 350 5.09 -15.16 -11.95
C GLY A 350 4.31 -15.91 -13.02
N GLU A 351 2.99 -16.05 -12.86
CA GLU A 351 2.10 -16.69 -13.84
C GLU A 351 2.12 -15.92 -15.17
N THR A 352 1.93 -14.60 -15.13
CA THR A 352 1.99 -13.77 -16.35
C THR A 352 3.41 -13.69 -16.90
N ALA A 353 4.44 -13.57 -16.06
CA ALA A 353 5.83 -13.54 -16.53
C ALA A 353 6.22 -14.83 -17.26
N ARG A 354 5.77 -15.99 -16.76
CA ARG A 354 5.97 -17.30 -17.38
C ARG A 354 5.20 -17.42 -18.70
N ALA A 355 3.92 -17.02 -18.72
CA ALA A 355 3.10 -17.09 -19.93
C ALA A 355 3.72 -16.29 -21.09
N LEU A 356 4.18 -15.06 -20.82
CA LEU A 356 4.83 -14.21 -21.83
C LEU A 356 6.17 -14.78 -22.33
N HIS A 357 6.92 -15.48 -21.47
CA HIS A 357 8.15 -16.16 -21.90
C HIS A 357 7.84 -17.36 -22.82
N ASP A 358 6.85 -18.16 -22.44
CA ASP A 358 6.50 -19.41 -23.13
C ASP A 358 5.78 -19.18 -24.47
N GLU A 359 5.30 -17.96 -24.75
CA GLU A 359 4.76 -17.58 -26.07
C GLU A 359 5.79 -17.73 -27.20
N ASP A 360 7.07 -17.50 -26.90
CA ASP A 360 8.14 -17.52 -27.90
C ASP A 360 9.09 -18.73 -27.75
N LEU A 361 9.13 -19.38 -26.57
CA LEU A 361 10.07 -20.46 -26.26
C LEU A 361 9.35 -21.67 -25.64
N GLU A 362 9.53 -22.84 -26.26
CA GLU A 362 8.91 -24.10 -25.77
C GLU A 362 9.61 -24.68 -24.53
N VAL A 363 10.84 -24.24 -24.23
CA VAL A 363 11.67 -24.73 -23.12
C VAL A 363 12.48 -23.58 -22.51
N ASP A 364 12.82 -23.72 -21.23
CA ASP A 364 13.73 -22.80 -20.54
C ASP A 364 15.15 -22.94 -21.15
N THR A 365 15.76 -21.82 -21.55
CA THR A 365 17.10 -21.79 -22.17
C THR A 365 18.04 -20.82 -21.46
N GLU A 366 19.34 -20.84 -21.76
CA GLU A 366 20.30 -19.83 -21.27
C GLU A 366 20.21 -18.48 -22.04
N PHE A 367 19.04 -18.15 -22.59
CA PHE A 367 18.74 -16.90 -23.29
C PHE A 367 17.22 -16.67 -23.36
N CYS A 368 16.79 -15.54 -23.92
CA CYS A 368 15.39 -15.32 -24.27
C CYS A 368 15.24 -15.08 -25.78
N ALA A 369 14.00 -15.12 -26.27
CA ALA A 369 13.70 -14.90 -27.68
C ALA A 369 14.15 -13.53 -28.22
N MET A 370 14.28 -12.51 -27.35
CA MET A 370 14.69 -11.15 -27.74
C MET A 370 16.10 -11.09 -28.36
N CYS A 371 17.07 -11.81 -27.79
CA CYS A 371 18.47 -11.76 -28.25
C CYS A 371 18.92 -13.08 -28.88
N GLY A 372 18.25 -14.19 -28.58
CA GLY A 372 18.73 -15.52 -28.92
C GLY A 372 20.01 -15.88 -28.18
N HIS A 373 20.54 -17.06 -28.48
CA HIS A 373 21.71 -17.63 -27.80
C HIS A 373 22.95 -16.72 -27.92
N ASP A 374 23.37 -16.41 -29.14
CA ASP A 374 24.70 -15.85 -29.40
C ASP A 374 24.84 -14.39 -28.94
N TRP A 375 23.72 -13.64 -28.84
CA TRP A 375 23.72 -12.22 -28.53
C TRP A 375 23.17 -11.88 -27.14
N CYS A 376 22.86 -12.88 -26.32
CA CYS A 376 22.39 -12.65 -24.95
C CYS A 376 23.49 -12.01 -24.10
N SER A 377 23.28 -10.77 -23.71
CA SER A 377 24.25 -9.99 -22.91
C SER A 377 24.54 -10.62 -21.55
N MET A 378 23.54 -11.22 -20.88
CA MET A 378 23.71 -11.87 -19.58
C MET A 378 24.50 -13.17 -19.69
N ARG A 379 24.28 -13.96 -20.74
CA ARG A 379 25.06 -15.18 -21.02
C ARG A 379 26.52 -14.84 -21.30
N ILE A 380 26.78 -13.87 -22.18
CA ILE A 380 28.13 -13.38 -22.48
C ILE A 380 28.80 -12.82 -21.21
N SER A 381 28.05 -12.11 -20.36
CA SER A 381 28.58 -11.59 -19.08
C SER A 381 28.98 -12.72 -18.13
N LYS A 382 28.23 -13.82 -18.08
CA LYS A 382 28.57 -15.02 -17.30
C LYS A 382 29.87 -15.64 -17.80
N GLU A 383 30.05 -15.78 -19.12
CA GLU A 383 31.31 -16.25 -19.71
C GLU A 383 32.50 -15.35 -19.33
N ILE A 384 32.34 -14.02 -19.43
CA ILE A 384 33.37 -13.06 -19.04
C ILE A 384 33.74 -13.20 -17.55
N GLN A 385 32.75 -13.41 -16.68
CA GLN A 385 32.99 -13.61 -15.24
C GLN A 385 33.68 -14.96 -14.97
N GLU A 386 33.30 -16.02 -15.67
CA GLU A 386 33.96 -17.33 -15.58
C GLU A 386 35.42 -17.24 -16.02
N PHE A 387 35.69 -16.56 -17.14
CA PHE A 387 37.02 -16.26 -17.65
C PHE A 387 37.86 -15.48 -16.62
N ALA A 388 37.32 -14.37 -16.10
CA ALA A 388 38.02 -13.54 -15.12
C ALA A 388 38.26 -14.26 -13.77
N SER A 389 37.36 -15.16 -13.37
CA SER A 389 37.50 -15.96 -12.14
C SER A 389 38.46 -17.14 -12.26
N GLY A 390 38.90 -17.45 -13.48
CA GLY A 390 39.74 -18.59 -13.82
C GLY A 390 39.07 -19.95 -13.73
N LYS A 391 37.74 -19.98 -13.79
CA LYS A 391 36.93 -21.20 -13.86
C LYS A 391 36.61 -21.62 -15.30
N ASP A 392 36.86 -20.73 -16.26
CA ASP A 392 36.70 -21.02 -17.68
C ASP A 392 37.71 -22.11 -18.11
N PRO A 393 37.25 -23.19 -18.77
CA PRO A 393 38.10 -24.30 -19.18
C PRO A 393 39.14 -23.92 -20.25
N ASP A 394 38.90 -22.88 -21.04
CA ASP A 394 39.81 -22.33 -22.05
C ASP A 394 40.74 -21.24 -21.46
N PHE A 395 40.41 -20.71 -20.28
CA PHE A 395 41.31 -19.85 -19.53
C PHE A 395 42.39 -20.67 -18.82
N GLN A 396 43.57 -20.75 -19.44
CA GLN A 396 44.80 -21.20 -18.78
C GLN A 396 45.57 -20.00 -18.22
N PRO A 397 45.39 -19.60 -16.95
CA PRO A 397 46.26 -18.59 -16.39
C PRO A 397 47.68 -19.13 -16.41
N ALA A 398 48.63 -18.37 -16.93
CA ALA A 398 50.06 -18.70 -16.90
C ALA A 398 50.67 -18.69 -15.47
N ARG A 399 49.85 -18.92 -14.44
CA ARG A 399 50.32 -19.19 -13.08
C ARG A 399 50.51 -20.69 -12.93
N ARG A 400 51.73 -21.15 -13.19
CA ARG A 400 52.22 -22.38 -12.56
C ARG A 400 52.03 -22.22 -11.06
N ALA A 401 51.42 -23.20 -10.40
CA ALA A 401 51.33 -23.22 -8.95
C ALA A 401 52.75 -23.02 -8.38
N GLY A 402 52.98 -21.84 -7.80
CA GLY A 402 54.23 -21.55 -7.11
C GLY A 402 54.25 -22.35 -5.82
N GLN A 403 55.38 -22.97 -5.50
CA GLN A 403 55.60 -23.50 -4.17
C GLN A 403 55.41 -22.33 -3.19
N SER A 404 54.44 -22.43 -2.28
CA SER A 404 54.33 -21.45 -1.20
C SER A 404 55.71 -21.36 -0.54
N PRO A 405 56.24 -20.16 -0.24
CA PRO A 405 57.54 -20.00 0.41
C PRO A 405 57.61 -20.67 1.80
N GLY A 406 56.54 -21.33 2.22
CA GLY A 406 56.39 -21.93 3.52
C GLY A 406 56.20 -20.85 4.57
N VAL A 407 56.06 -21.30 5.81
CA VAL A 407 56.06 -20.39 6.93
C VAL A 407 57.52 -20.09 7.28
N GLY A 408 57.93 -18.82 7.19
CA GLY A 408 59.26 -18.39 7.62
C GLY A 408 59.53 -18.72 9.09
N GLN A 409 60.78 -18.64 9.53
CA GLN A 409 61.18 -19.07 10.88
C GLN A 409 60.39 -18.36 11.99
N GLU A 410 60.12 -17.07 11.82
CA GLU A 410 59.24 -16.27 12.69
C GLU A 410 57.78 -16.72 12.64
N GLY A 411 57.21 -16.95 11.45
CA GLY A 411 55.86 -17.46 11.34
C GLY A 411 55.73 -18.88 11.94
N GLY A 412 56.77 -19.69 11.85
CA GLY A 412 56.83 -21.01 12.47
C GLY A 412 56.91 -20.92 13.99
N ALA A 413 57.61 -19.91 14.53
CA ALA A 413 57.59 -19.58 15.95
C ALA A 413 56.20 -19.09 16.38
N LEU A 414 55.58 -18.20 15.61
CA LEU A 414 54.23 -17.68 15.87
C LEU A 414 53.16 -18.79 15.85
N LEU A 415 53.26 -19.75 14.93
CA LEU A 415 52.38 -20.92 14.88
C LEU A 415 52.63 -21.87 16.05
N ARG A 416 53.89 -22.07 16.49
CA ARG A 416 54.20 -22.85 17.70
C ARG A 416 53.74 -22.16 18.98
N GLU A 417 53.80 -20.83 19.02
CA GLU A 417 53.31 -20.01 20.12
C GLU A 417 51.78 -20.04 20.20
N ARG A 418 51.11 -19.98 19.03
CA ARG A 418 49.66 -20.21 18.88
C ARG A 418 49.23 -21.66 19.12
N ALA A 419 50.12 -22.63 18.92
CA ALA A 419 49.89 -24.03 19.23
C ALA A 419 50.06 -24.35 20.73
N ARG A 420 50.24 -23.34 21.61
CA ARG A 420 50.01 -23.53 23.04
C ARG A 420 48.55 -23.96 23.24
N VAL A 421 48.43 -25.27 23.46
CA VAL A 421 47.23 -26.08 23.69
C VAL A 421 46.08 -25.25 24.26
N LEU A 422 45.03 -25.05 23.45
CA LEU A 422 43.73 -24.66 24.00
C LEU A 422 43.36 -25.72 25.05
N PRO A 423 43.09 -25.34 26.31
CA PRO A 423 42.77 -26.31 27.35
C PRO A 423 41.58 -27.17 26.90
N VAL A 424 41.71 -28.48 27.08
CA VAL A 424 40.61 -29.41 26.82
C VAL A 424 39.77 -29.44 28.08
N VAL A 425 38.51 -29.00 27.98
CA VAL A 425 37.52 -29.07 29.06
C VAL A 425 36.56 -30.20 28.71
N ASP A 426 36.41 -31.17 29.61
CA ASP A 426 35.52 -32.34 29.45
C ASP A 426 35.62 -33.06 28.09
N GLY A 427 36.85 -33.21 27.59
CA GLY A 427 37.12 -33.95 26.35
C GLY A 427 36.80 -33.20 25.05
N LYS A 428 36.53 -31.89 25.09
CA LYS A 428 36.38 -31.03 23.92
C LYS A 428 37.39 -29.88 23.92
N HIS A 429 37.82 -29.46 22.74
CA HIS A 429 38.65 -28.26 22.59
C HIS A 429 37.84 -27.02 22.99
N ALA A 430 38.34 -26.22 23.94
CA ALA A 430 37.64 -25.05 24.43
C ALA A 430 37.30 -24.06 23.29
N CYS A 431 36.03 -23.66 23.22
CA CYS A 431 35.56 -22.56 22.38
C CYS A 431 35.76 -21.23 23.11
N HIS A 432 35.99 -20.13 22.38
CA HIS A 432 36.21 -18.79 22.94
C HIS A 432 35.12 -18.29 23.92
N SER A 433 33.92 -18.89 23.92
CA SER A 433 32.82 -18.55 24.82
C SER A 433 32.92 -19.18 26.23
N GLU A 434 33.75 -20.20 26.44
CA GLU A 434 33.81 -20.96 27.71
C GLU A 434 34.82 -20.39 28.72
N HIS A 435 35.59 -19.37 28.32
CA HIS A 435 36.59 -18.71 29.17
C HIS A 435 36.53 -17.19 29.04
N VAL A 436 35.35 -16.63 29.32
CA VAL A 436 35.28 -15.20 29.67
C VAL A 436 35.66 -15.07 31.16
N PRO A 437 36.75 -14.36 31.51
CA PRO A 437 37.25 -14.29 32.88
C PRO A 437 36.26 -13.71 33.89
N ASP A 438 35.26 -13.00 33.40
CA ASP A 438 34.20 -12.36 34.16
C ASP A 438 32.89 -12.53 33.39
N ALA A 439 32.37 -13.76 33.42
CA ALA A 439 31.17 -14.16 32.68
C ALA A 439 29.96 -13.28 33.04
N GLU A 440 29.87 -12.83 34.29
CA GLU A 440 28.83 -11.91 34.76
C GLU A 440 28.96 -10.53 34.09
N ARG A 441 30.19 -10.00 33.96
CA ARG A 441 30.41 -8.72 33.27
C ARG A 441 30.11 -8.79 31.77
N ALA A 442 30.42 -9.89 31.10
CA ALA A 442 30.07 -10.06 29.69
C ALA A 442 28.56 -10.22 29.48
N GLN A 443 27.88 -10.98 30.36
CA GLN A 443 26.42 -11.05 30.36
C GLN A 443 25.79 -9.67 30.64
N ALA A 444 26.36 -8.86 31.54
CA ALA A 444 25.89 -7.50 31.83
C ALA A 444 26.08 -6.55 30.64
N VAL A 445 27.19 -6.63 29.92
CA VAL A 445 27.42 -5.85 28.68
C VAL A 445 26.43 -6.27 27.59
N GLN A 446 26.15 -7.57 27.47
CA GLN A 446 25.21 -8.10 26.48
C GLN A 446 23.76 -7.73 26.81
N ALA A 447 23.38 -7.72 28.10
CA ALA A 447 22.09 -7.22 28.55
C ALA A 447 21.93 -5.70 28.31
N ALA A 448 22.98 -4.91 28.58
CA ALA A 448 22.97 -3.45 28.34
C ALA A 448 22.92 -3.08 26.85
N LEU A 449 23.39 -3.95 25.96
CA LEU A 449 23.25 -3.78 24.51
C LEU A 449 21.84 -4.15 24.02
N LEU A 450 21.18 -5.11 24.66
CA LEU A 450 19.81 -5.53 24.34
C LEU A 450 18.74 -4.52 24.81
N GLU A 451 19.01 -3.73 25.86
CA GLU A 451 18.11 -2.64 26.30
C GLU A 451 18.19 -1.36 25.45
N LYS A 452 19.16 -1.27 24.51
CA LYS A 452 19.33 -0.11 23.60
C LYS A 452 18.85 -0.37 22.16
N THR A 453 18.26 -1.53 21.93
CA THR A 453 17.45 -1.89 20.76
C THR A 453 16.02 -2.07 21.21
#